data_AF-A0A4P8QS88-F1
#
_entry.id   AF-A0A4P8QS88-F1
#
_cell.length_a   1.000
_cell.length_b   1.000
_cell.length_c   1.000
_cell.angle_alpha   90.00
_cell.angle_beta   90.00
_cell.angle_gamma   90.00
#
_symmetry.space_group_name_H-M   'P 1'
#
loop_
_entity.id
_entity.type
_entity.pdbx_description
1 polymer ?
#
loop_
_entity_poly.entity_id
_entity_poly.type
_entity_poly.pdbx_seq_one_letter_code
_entity_poly.pdbx_strand_id
1 'polypeptide(L)'
;MKTALIIGVAVLLLLSGLGVQSLRLSNAQELNNQQSETLKQQRNALDEKNSQITALAGQLKRSDEEQARLRELAAKNHAALSDRQKLIERLKRDNQELKRWSDTPLPADIVRLRQRPGFTGGSAYRKWLSEADAVPVSGIQSADQRRTE
;
A
#
# COMPACT_ATOMS: atom_id res chain seq x y z
N MET A 1 80.60 10.89 -66.29
CA MET A 1 79.83 12.03 -65.71
C MET A 1 78.32 11.81 -65.75
N LYS A 2 77.72 11.47 -66.90
CA LYS A 2 76.25 11.26 -67.03
C LYS A 2 75.67 10.17 -66.09
N THR A 3 76.36 9.04 -65.94
CA THR A 3 75.92 7.92 -65.07
C THR A 3 75.95 8.27 -63.58
N ALA A 4 76.99 8.98 -63.12
CA ALA A 4 77.08 9.46 -61.75
C ALA A 4 75.96 10.44 -61.40
N LEU A 5 75.55 11.28 -62.36
CA LEU A 5 74.46 12.24 -62.20
C LEU A 5 73.11 11.52 -62.11
N ILE A 6 72.89 10.48 -62.93
CA ILE A 6 71.67 9.65 -62.87
C ILE A 6 71.56 8.91 -61.54
N ILE A 7 72.66 8.34 -61.03
CA ILE A 7 72.67 7.65 -59.73
C ILE A 7 72.37 8.64 -58.60
N GLY A 8 72.95 9.84 -58.63
CA GLY A 8 72.69 10.88 -57.64
C GLY A 8 71.21 11.28 -57.58
N VAL A 9 70.58 11.46 -58.76
CA VAL A 9 69.14 11.78 -58.86
C VAL A 9 68.27 10.62 -58.36
N ALA A 10 68.61 9.37 -58.70
CA ALA A 10 67.87 8.20 -58.24
C ALA A 10 67.91 8.04 -56.71
N VAL A 11 69.06 8.31 -56.09
CA VAL A 11 69.22 8.27 -54.63
C VAL A 11 68.41 9.38 -53.96
N LEU A 12 68.42 10.59 -54.52
CA LEU A 12 67.63 11.71 -53.99
C LEU A 12 66.12 11.45 -54.04
N LEU A 13 65.63 10.82 -55.11
CA LEU A 13 64.22 10.44 -55.22
C LEU A 13 63.84 9.35 -54.21
N LEU A 14 64.71 8.36 -53.99
CA LEU A 14 64.52 7.32 -52.96
C LEU A 14 64.46 7.91 -51.56
N LEU A 15 65.39 8.81 -51.22
CA LEU A 15 65.41 9.50 -49.92
C LEU A 15 64.17 10.37 -49.71
N SER A 16 63.72 11.06 -50.76
CA SER A 16 62.50 11.88 -50.70
C SER A 16 61.24 11.03 -50.50
N GLY A 17 61.15 9.88 -51.17
CA GLY A 17 60.03 8.94 -51.00
C GLY A 17 59.96 8.34 -49.59
N LEU A 18 61.10 7.97 -49.02
CA LEU A 18 61.20 7.47 -47.64
C LEU A 18 60.84 8.55 -46.62
N GLY A 19 61.26 9.80 -46.83
CA GLY A 19 60.88 10.93 -45.96
C GLY A 19 59.37 11.15 -45.90
N VAL A 20 58.68 11.08 -47.06
CA VAL A 20 57.22 11.23 -47.13
C VAL A 20 56.50 10.06 -46.46
N GLN A 21 56.99 8.83 -46.60
CA GLN A 21 56.42 7.67 -45.90
C GLN A 21 56.59 7.76 -44.39
N SER A 22 57.73 8.24 -43.92
CA SER A 22 58.01 8.43 -42.50
C SER A 22 57.06 9.44 -41.86
N LEU A 23 56.80 10.57 -42.55
CA LEU A 23 55.83 11.59 -42.10
C LEU A 23 54.37 11.11 -42.15
N ARG A 24 54.00 10.29 -43.14
CA ARG A 24 52.63 9.72 -43.19
C ARG A 24 52.39 8.72 -42.06
N LEU A 25 53.40 7.91 -41.73
CA LEU A 25 53.29 6.94 -40.65
C LEU A 25 53.23 7.60 -39.28
N SER A 26 54.02 8.65 -39.05
CA SER A 26 53.96 9.41 -37.79
C SER A 26 52.59 10.09 -37.61
N ASN A 27 52.05 10.71 -38.66
CA ASN A 27 50.74 11.36 -38.59
C ASN A 27 49.60 10.34 -38.37
N ALA A 28 49.69 9.16 -38.99
CA ALA A 28 48.72 8.08 -38.78
C ALA A 28 48.80 7.49 -37.36
N GLN A 29 50.01 7.37 -36.79
CA GLN A 29 50.22 6.92 -35.42
C GLN A 29 49.68 7.94 -34.40
N GLU A 30 49.91 9.24 -34.62
CA GLU A 30 49.36 10.28 -33.75
C GLU A 30 47.83 10.26 -33.74
N LEU A 31 47.19 10.12 -34.90
CA LEU A 31 45.73 10.03 -34.97
C LEU A 31 45.20 8.77 -34.26
N ASN A 32 45.85 7.62 -34.45
CA ASN A 32 45.46 6.37 -33.78
C ASN A 32 45.65 6.47 -32.25
N ASN A 33 46.74 7.11 -31.80
CA ASN A 33 46.96 7.37 -30.38
C ASN A 33 45.90 8.32 -29.80
N GLN A 34 45.55 9.39 -30.50
CA GLN A 34 44.48 10.31 -30.08
C GLN A 34 43.12 9.61 -30.02
N GLN A 35 42.81 8.77 -31.02
CA GLN A 35 41.59 7.96 -31.03
C GLN A 35 41.57 6.95 -29.88
N SER A 36 42.69 6.26 -29.63
CA SER A 36 42.85 5.33 -28.50
C SER A 36 42.64 6.03 -27.16
N GLU A 37 43.25 7.18 -26.94
CA GLU A 37 43.06 7.97 -25.72
C GLU A 37 41.61 8.45 -25.57
N THR A 38 40.99 8.92 -26.67
CA THR A 38 39.57 9.32 -26.67
C THR A 38 38.67 8.13 -26.33
N LEU A 39 38.92 6.96 -26.91
CA LEU A 39 38.16 5.73 -26.62
C LEU A 39 38.33 5.28 -25.17
N LYS A 40 39.55 5.37 -24.61
CA LYS A 40 39.78 5.10 -23.18
C LYS A 40 39.00 6.08 -22.30
N GLN A 41 39.02 7.37 -22.62
CA GLN A 41 38.28 8.38 -21.86
C GLN A 41 36.77 8.13 -21.91
N GLN A 42 36.22 7.84 -23.10
CA GLN A 42 34.81 7.49 -23.25
C GLN A 42 34.45 6.21 -22.50
N ARG A 43 35.31 5.19 -22.53
CA ARG A 43 35.09 3.95 -21.79
C ARG A 43 35.10 4.17 -20.28
N ASN A 44 36.07 4.93 -19.77
CA ASN A 44 36.11 5.29 -18.35
C ASN A 44 34.87 6.10 -17.94
N ALA A 45 34.43 7.04 -18.78
CA ALA A 45 33.21 7.81 -18.53
C ALA A 45 31.96 6.92 -18.53
N LEU A 46 31.87 5.93 -19.44
CA LEU A 46 30.79 4.95 -19.45
C LEU A 46 30.81 4.05 -18.23
N ASP A 47 31.98 3.55 -17.83
CA ASP A 47 32.13 2.70 -16.65
C ASP A 47 31.73 3.45 -15.37
N GLU A 48 32.11 4.73 -15.27
CA GLU A 48 31.70 5.61 -14.17
C GLU A 48 30.18 5.87 -14.19
N LYS A 49 29.57 6.10 -15.36
CA LYS A 49 28.11 6.24 -15.45
C LYS A 49 27.39 4.95 -15.11
N ASN A 50 27.93 3.80 -15.51
CA ASN A 50 27.34 2.50 -15.21
C ASN A 50 27.42 2.17 -13.71
N SER A 51 28.52 2.55 -13.04
CA SER A 51 28.66 2.41 -11.59
C SER A 51 27.63 3.29 -10.85
N GLN A 52 27.42 4.54 -11.30
CA GLN A 52 26.40 5.45 -10.76
C GLN A 52 24.98 4.89 -10.95
N ILE A 53 24.64 4.39 -12.14
CA ILE A 53 23.33 3.77 -12.40
C ILE A 53 23.12 2.56 -11.49
N THR A 54 24.13 1.71 -11.32
CA THR A 54 24.05 0.53 -10.45
C THR A 54 23.85 0.92 -8.99
N ALA A 55 24.55 1.94 -8.51
CA ALA A 55 24.38 2.47 -7.16
C ALA A 55 22.97 3.05 -6.95
N LEU A 56 22.48 3.85 -7.89
CA LEU A 56 21.12 4.42 -7.86
C LEU A 56 20.05 3.34 -7.90
N ALA A 57 20.20 2.32 -8.74
CA ALA A 57 19.28 1.19 -8.80
C ALA A 57 19.23 0.43 -7.46
N GLY A 58 20.38 0.21 -6.81
CA GLY A 58 20.44 -0.40 -5.49
C GLY A 58 19.80 0.46 -4.38
N GLN A 59 19.93 1.79 -4.46
CA GLN A 59 19.24 2.71 -3.56
C GLN A 59 17.72 2.72 -3.79
N LEU A 60 17.29 2.79 -5.05
CA LEU A 60 15.88 2.81 -5.40
C LEU A 60 15.19 1.51 -4.99
N LYS A 61 15.82 0.35 -5.21
CA LYS A 61 15.27 -0.94 -4.77
C LYS A 61 15.02 -0.97 -3.26
N ARG A 62 16.00 -0.54 -2.46
CA ARG A 62 15.84 -0.46 -0.99
C ARG A 62 14.77 0.55 -0.59
N SER A 63 14.71 1.69 -1.26
CA SER A 63 13.66 2.70 -1.01
C SER A 63 12.27 2.17 -1.34
N ASP A 64 12.12 1.44 -2.45
CA ASP A 64 10.84 0.90 -2.89
C ASP A 64 10.34 -0.22 -1.96
N GLU A 65 11.23 -1.09 -1.48
CA GLU A 65 10.91 -2.10 -0.47
C GLU A 65 10.43 -1.46 0.85
N GLU A 66 11.12 -0.43 1.34
CA GLU A 66 10.70 0.29 2.55
C GLU A 66 9.41 1.08 2.33
N GLN A 67 9.23 1.72 1.17
CA GLN A 67 7.98 2.39 0.82
C GLN A 67 6.81 1.40 0.72
N ALA A 68 7.02 0.22 0.16
CA ALA A 68 6.00 -0.83 0.09
C ALA A 68 5.59 -1.29 1.50
N ARG A 69 6.55 -1.50 2.40
CA ARG A 69 6.28 -1.82 3.82
C ARG A 69 5.50 -0.71 4.51
N LEU A 70 5.86 0.55 4.31
CA LEU A 70 5.15 1.69 4.88
C LEU A 70 3.71 1.77 4.36
N ARG A 71 3.49 1.55 3.06
CA ARG A 71 2.14 1.50 2.47
C ARG A 71 1.31 0.36 3.05
N GLU A 72 1.90 -0.82 3.21
CA GLU A 72 1.22 -1.97 3.83
C GLU A 72 0.82 -1.66 5.28
N LEU A 73 1.74 -1.08 6.06
CA LEU A 73 1.47 -0.70 7.45
C LEU A 73 0.40 0.39 7.54
N ALA A 74 0.43 1.38 6.64
CA ALA A 74 -0.60 2.41 6.55
C ALA A 74 -1.97 1.82 6.21
N ALA A 75 -2.04 0.88 5.25
CA ALA A 75 -3.27 0.19 4.90
C ALA A 75 -3.83 -0.63 6.06
N LYS A 76 -2.98 -1.38 6.78
CA LYS A 76 -3.37 -2.13 8.00
C LYS A 76 -3.90 -1.21 9.08
N ASN A 77 -3.22 -0.10 9.36
CA ASN A 77 -3.68 0.89 10.34
C ASN A 77 -5.01 1.51 9.93
N HIS A 78 -5.18 1.86 8.66
CA HIS A 78 -6.42 2.42 8.15
C HIS A 78 -7.60 1.45 8.30
N ALA A 79 -7.39 0.17 7.97
CA ALA A 79 -8.38 -0.88 8.18
C ALA A 79 -8.77 -1.00 9.66
N ALA A 80 -7.77 -1.09 10.56
CA ALA A 80 -8.01 -1.18 12.00
C ALA A 80 -8.75 0.06 12.56
N LEU A 81 -8.45 1.26 12.06
CA LEU A 81 -9.17 2.49 12.44
C LEU A 81 -10.61 2.48 11.94
N SER A 82 -10.85 2.06 10.69
CA SER A 82 -12.20 1.89 10.15
C SER A 82 -13.03 0.91 10.99
N ASP A 83 -12.44 -0.23 11.38
CA ASP A 83 -13.13 -1.24 12.18
C ASP A 83 -13.44 -0.72 13.59
N ARG A 84 -12.49 -0.02 14.22
CA ARG A 84 -12.73 0.65 15.51
C ARG A 84 -13.84 1.70 15.41
N GLN A 85 -13.87 2.48 14.34
CA GLN A 85 -14.93 3.47 14.14
C GLN A 85 -16.30 2.81 14.03
N LYS A 86 -16.42 1.73 13.25
CA LYS A 86 -17.67 0.95 13.13
C LYS A 86 -18.10 0.37 14.47
N LEU A 87 -17.16 -0.11 15.27
CA LEU A 87 -17.43 -0.63 16.61
C LEU A 87 -17.95 0.47 17.54
N ILE A 88 -17.33 1.65 17.55
CA ILE A 88 -17.77 2.80 18.35
C ILE A 88 -19.19 3.21 17.96
N GLU A 89 -19.48 3.32 16.66
CA GLU A 89 -20.83 3.67 16.19
C GLU A 89 -21.88 2.61 16.55
N ARG A 90 -21.51 1.33 16.52
CA ARG A 90 -22.38 0.25 17.00
C ARG A 90 -22.65 0.40 18.49
N LEU A 91 -21.61 0.47 19.32
CA LEU A 91 -21.75 0.59 20.77
C LEU A 91 -22.55 1.83 21.17
N LYS A 92 -22.40 2.94 20.44
CA LYS A 92 -23.17 4.16 20.66
C LYS A 92 -24.67 3.94 20.40
N ARG A 93 -25.02 3.26 19.30
CA ARG A 93 -26.42 2.93 18.98
C ARG A 93 -27.01 1.98 20.02
N ASP A 94 -26.28 0.92 20.35
CA ASP A 94 -26.73 -0.09 21.31
C ASP A 94 -26.93 0.54 22.70
N ASN A 95 -26.03 1.45 23.11
CA ASN A 95 -26.18 2.18 24.37
C ASN A 95 -27.41 3.09 24.37
N GLN A 96 -27.70 3.78 23.27
CA GLN A 96 -28.90 4.60 23.12
C GLN A 96 -30.18 3.76 23.15
N GLU A 97 -30.17 2.60 22.49
CA GLU A 97 -31.29 1.65 22.51
C GLU A 97 -31.55 1.10 23.91
N LEU A 98 -30.48 0.69 24.62
CA LEU A 98 -30.58 0.22 26.00
C LEU A 98 -31.13 1.30 26.93
N LYS A 99 -30.69 2.54 26.75
CA LYS A 99 -31.21 3.68 27.50
C LYS A 99 -32.71 3.89 27.23
N ARG A 100 -33.13 3.87 25.97
CA ARG A 100 -34.56 3.98 25.60
C ARG A 100 -35.39 2.87 26.20
N TRP A 101 -34.90 1.62 26.16
CA TRP A 101 -35.58 0.48 26.78
C TRP A 101 -35.72 0.65 28.29
N SER A 102 -34.64 1.07 28.97
CA SER A 102 -34.63 1.36 30.41
C SER A 102 -35.62 2.48 30.79
N ASP A 103 -35.71 3.52 29.97
CA ASP A 103 -36.60 4.66 30.19
C ASP A 103 -38.06 4.34 29.80
N THR A 104 -38.33 3.20 29.15
CA THR A 104 -39.68 2.80 28.75
C THR A 104 -40.47 2.33 29.98
N PRO A 105 -41.63 2.93 30.28
CA PRO A 105 -42.43 2.52 31.44
C PRO A 105 -42.94 1.08 31.28
N LEU A 106 -42.98 0.33 32.38
CA LEU A 106 -43.51 -1.04 32.36
C LEU A 106 -45.01 -1.03 31.96
N PRO A 107 -45.47 -2.01 31.16
CA PRO A 107 -46.88 -2.19 30.87
C PRO A 107 -47.72 -2.30 32.14
N ALA A 108 -48.91 -1.71 32.12
CA ALA A 108 -49.82 -1.67 33.27
C ALA A 108 -50.12 -3.07 33.84
N ASP A 109 -50.22 -4.09 32.98
CA ASP A 109 -50.47 -5.47 33.38
C ASP A 109 -49.33 -6.02 34.27
N ILE A 110 -48.08 -5.72 33.93
CA ILE A 110 -46.91 -6.14 34.71
C ILE A 110 -46.83 -5.35 36.03
N VAL A 111 -47.13 -4.05 35.99
CA VAL A 111 -47.19 -3.20 37.19
C VAL A 111 -48.25 -3.73 38.16
N ARG A 112 -49.44 -4.10 37.66
CA ARG A 112 -50.55 -4.66 38.43
C ARG A 112 -50.18 -6.00 39.07
N LEU A 113 -49.47 -6.87 38.35
CA LEU A 113 -48.96 -8.14 38.90
C LEU A 113 -47.97 -7.92 40.06
N ARG A 114 -47.16 -6.85 39.99
CA ARG A 114 -46.21 -6.49 41.05
C ARG A 114 -46.86 -5.78 42.23
N GLN A 115 -47.95 -5.05 41.99
CA GLN A 115 -48.74 -4.40 43.04
C GLN A 115 -49.52 -5.46 43.82
N ARG A 116 -48.86 -6.06 44.80
CA ARG A 116 -49.46 -7.01 45.71
C ARG A 116 -50.07 -6.30 46.93
N PRO A 117 -51.35 -6.49 47.24
CA PRO A 117 -51.90 -6.10 48.54
C PRO A 117 -51.17 -6.84 49.67
N GLY A 118 -50.96 -6.18 50.80
CA GLY A 118 -50.43 -6.82 52.00
C GLY A 118 -51.45 -7.80 52.58
N PHE A 119 -51.26 -9.10 52.35
CA PHE A 119 -52.13 -10.14 52.91
C PHE A 119 -51.64 -10.58 54.28
N THR A 120 -52.54 -10.58 55.26
CA THR A 120 -52.31 -11.09 56.62
C THR A 120 -52.59 -12.60 56.75
N GLY A 121 -52.31 -13.40 55.71
CA GLY A 121 -52.43 -14.87 55.76
C GLY A 121 -52.70 -15.57 54.42
N GLY A 122 -52.52 -16.90 54.38
CA GLY A 122 -52.63 -17.70 53.16
C GLY A 122 -54.05 -17.87 52.60
N SER A 123 -55.09 -17.80 53.45
CA SER A 123 -56.50 -17.81 53.00
C SER A 123 -56.87 -16.51 52.28
N ALA A 124 -56.44 -15.36 52.81
CA ALA A 124 -56.63 -14.04 52.20
C ALA A 124 -55.92 -13.96 50.84
N TYR A 125 -54.72 -14.53 50.74
CA TYR A 125 -54.00 -14.62 49.47
C TYR A 125 -54.74 -15.45 48.41
N ARG A 126 -55.24 -16.62 48.78
CA ARG A 126 -55.95 -17.51 47.85
C ARG A 126 -57.28 -16.93 47.39
N LYS A 127 -58.02 -16.25 48.27
CA LYS A 127 -59.25 -15.53 47.92
C LYS A 127 -58.97 -14.40 46.91
N TRP A 128 -57.92 -13.61 47.14
CA TRP A 128 -57.50 -12.57 46.20
C TRP A 128 -57.09 -13.12 44.83
N LEU A 129 -56.39 -14.26 44.79
CA LEU A 129 -56.04 -14.94 43.52
C LEU A 129 -57.27 -15.42 42.75
N SER A 130 -58.33 -15.81 43.46
CA SER A 130 -59.60 -16.26 42.86
C SER A 130 -60.51 -15.11 42.43
N GLU A 131 -60.42 -13.94 43.07
CA GLU A 131 -61.19 -12.73 42.74
C GLU A 131 -60.47 -11.79 41.76
N ALA A 132 -59.13 -11.85 41.70
CA ALA A 132 -58.35 -11.09 40.72
C ALA A 132 -58.60 -11.68 39.34
N ASP A 133 -59.33 -10.93 38.50
CA ASP A 133 -59.59 -11.24 37.09
C ASP A 133 -58.31 -11.73 36.41
N ALA A 134 -58.40 -12.89 35.74
CA ALA A 134 -57.27 -13.48 35.04
C ALA A 134 -56.67 -12.45 34.06
N VAL A 135 -55.37 -12.18 34.19
CA VAL A 135 -54.69 -11.26 33.28
C VAL A 135 -54.68 -11.89 31.88
N PRO A 136 -55.29 -11.27 30.85
CA PRO A 136 -55.28 -11.83 29.52
C PRO A 136 -53.84 -11.96 29.02
N VAL A 137 -53.52 -13.09 28.38
CA VAL A 137 -52.21 -13.30 27.75
C VAL A 137 -52.12 -12.39 26.53
N SER A 138 -51.44 -11.26 26.67
CA SER A 138 -51.12 -10.39 25.55
C SER A 138 -50.10 -11.08 24.64
N GLY A 139 -50.55 -11.78 23.59
CA GLY A 139 -49.59 -12.38 22.64
C GLY A 139 -50.06 -13.44 21.63
N ILE A 140 -51.34 -13.61 21.30
CA ILE A 140 -51.73 -14.46 20.15
C ILE A 140 -52.65 -13.67 19.22
N GLN A 141 -52.07 -12.72 18.49
CA GLN A 141 -52.66 -12.28 17.23
C GLN A 141 -52.10 -13.19 16.15
N SER A 142 -52.87 -14.24 15.84
CA SER A 142 -52.57 -15.22 14.80
C SER A 142 -52.26 -14.52 13.49
N ALA A 143 -51.03 -14.70 13.00
CA ALA A 143 -50.60 -14.33 11.67
C ALA A 143 -51.19 -15.28 10.61
N ASP A 144 -52.52 -15.41 10.58
CA ASP A 144 -53.25 -16.28 9.65
C ASP A 144 -53.96 -15.49 8.53
N GLN A 145 -53.41 -14.34 8.14
CA GLN A 145 -53.82 -13.58 6.97
C GLN A 145 -52.64 -13.35 6.02
N ARG A 146 -52.09 -14.45 5.47
CA ARG A 146 -51.28 -14.40 4.25
C ARG A 146 -51.33 -15.74 3.52
N ARG A 147 -52.54 -16.19 3.18
CA ARG A 147 -52.76 -17.26 2.21
C ARG A 147 -54.13 -17.09 1.56
N THR A 148 -54.16 -16.23 0.54
CA THR A 148 -55.17 -16.00 -0.50
C THR A 148 -54.69 -14.69 -1.15
N GLU A 149 -54.27 -14.59 -2.39
CA GLU A 149 -54.28 -15.41 -3.61
C GLU A 149 -52.99 -15.12 -4.40
#